data_AF-A0A9P0TD70-F1
#
_entry.id   AF-A0A9P0TD70-F1
#
_cell.length_a   1.000
_cell.length_b   1.000
_cell.length_c   1.000
_cell.angle_alpha   90.00
_cell.angle_beta   90.00
_cell.angle_gamma   90.00
#
_symmetry.space_group_name_H-M   'P 1'
#
loop_
_entity.id
_entity.type
_entity.pdbx_description
1 polymer ?
#
loop_
_entity_poly.entity_id
_entity_poly.type
_entity_poly.pdbx_seq_one_letter_code
_entity_poly.pdbx_strand_id
1 'polypeptide(L)'
;MVNLVDTLMINTVTEGAMNILRNIGVFKSKSIESPPATIIIKMPLWELARQAGPFVRIAGLSGAAAVVLGAMGAHRTFSETETKEDLKKIFETANRFHFLHTLALMTVPLCRRPYIAGSFFITGMGLFCGTCYYHAFTGERALRRLTPIGGSCLILGWLAMVL
;
A
#
# COMPACT_ATOMS: atom_id res chain seq x y z
N MET A 1 -47.34 -48.74 -34.51
CA MET A 1 -46.47 -49.10 -33.37
C MET A 1 -45.09 -49.38 -33.95
N VAL A 2 -44.15 -48.45 -33.82
CA VAL A 2 -42.76 -48.68 -34.25
C VAL A 2 -42.10 -49.58 -33.20
N ASN A 3 -41.51 -50.70 -33.61
CA ASN A 3 -41.01 -51.69 -32.67
C ASN A 3 -39.82 -51.13 -31.89
N LEU A 4 -39.80 -51.41 -30.58
CA LEU A 4 -38.71 -51.02 -29.67
C LEU A 4 -37.34 -51.52 -30.17
N VAL A 5 -37.33 -52.67 -30.83
CA VAL A 5 -36.14 -53.29 -31.44
C VAL A 5 -35.59 -52.45 -32.60
N ASP A 6 -36.44 -51.90 -33.46
CA ASP A 6 -36.03 -51.04 -34.58
C ASP A 6 -35.42 -49.73 -34.06
N THR A 7 -35.98 -49.19 -32.98
CA THR A 7 -35.49 -47.96 -32.34
C THR A 7 -34.13 -48.18 -31.67
N LEU A 8 -33.94 -49.32 -31.01
CA LEU A 8 -32.65 -49.68 -30.39
C LEU A 8 -31.57 -49.96 -31.43
N MET A 9 -31.90 -50.64 -32.53
CA MET A 9 -30.95 -50.92 -33.61
C MET A 9 -30.52 -49.65 -34.35
N ILE A 10 -31.43 -48.70 -34.56
CA ILE A 10 -31.09 -47.39 -35.15
C ILE A 10 -30.14 -46.63 -34.21
N ASN A 11 -30.39 -46.63 -32.90
CA ASN A 11 -29.55 -45.91 -31.94
C ASN A 11 -28.13 -46.50 -31.83
N THR A 12 -27.98 -47.84 -31.81
CA THR A 12 -26.66 -48.48 -31.71
C THR A 12 -25.81 -48.29 -32.97
N VAL A 13 -26.42 -48.37 -34.15
CA VAL A 13 -25.74 -48.10 -35.43
C VAL A 13 -25.34 -46.62 -35.51
N THR A 14 -26.20 -45.71 -35.06
CA THR A 14 -25.92 -44.27 -35.06
C THR A 14 -24.78 -43.92 -34.10
N GLU A 15 -24.76 -44.50 -32.90
CA GLU A 15 -23.66 -44.32 -31.94
C GLU A 15 -22.34 -44.89 -32.45
N GLY A 16 -22.38 -46.06 -33.09
CA GLY A 16 -21.20 -46.67 -33.73
C GLY A 16 -20.61 -45.78 -34.83
N ALA A 17 -21.46 -45.26 -35.72
CA ALA A 17 -21.05 -44.34 -36.79
C ALA A 17 -20.46 -43.04 -36.22
N MET A 18 -21.09 -42.45 -35.20
CA MET A 18 -20.61 -41.23 -34.55
C MET A 18 -19.26 -41.41 -33.85
N ASN A 19 -19.01 -42.58 -33.25
CA ASN A 19 -17.71 -42.89 -32.63
C ASN A 19 -16.60 -43.06 -33.68
N ILE A 20 -16.89 -43.70 -34.82
CA ILE A 20 -15.93 -43.82 -35.93
C ILE A 20 -15.60 -42.42 -36.49
N LEU A 21 -16.61 -41.56 -36.69
CA LEU A 21 -16.42 -40.19 -37.17
C LEU A 21 -15.60 -39.32 -36.20
N ARG A 22 -15.78 -39.49 -34.88
CA ARG A 22 -14.94 -38.85 -33.87
C ARG A 22 -13.50 -39.36 -33.91
N ASN A 23 -13.30 -40.66 -34.06
CA ASN A 23 -11.97 -41.28 -34.06
C ASN A 23 -11.16 -40.95 -35.32
N ILE A 24 -11.83 -40.75 -36.47
CA ILE A 24 -11.21 -40.30 -37.73
C ILE A 24 -10.93 -38.78 -37.72
N GLY A 25 -11.29 -38.08 -36.63
CA GLY A 25 -10.99 -36.66 -36.45
C GLY A 25 -11.91 -35.71 -37.22
N VAL A 26 -13.01 -36.22 -37.79
CA VAL A 26 -14.02 -35.40 -38.51
C VAL A 26 -14.72 -34.43 -37.54
N PHE A 27 -14.87 -34.83 -36.27
CA PHE A 27 -15.37 -33.97 -35.20
C PHE A 27 -14.29 -33.74 -34.15
N LYS A 28 -13.50 -32.67 -34.33
CA LYS A 28 -12.64 -32.15 -33.26
C LYS A 28 -13.54 -31.53 -32.20
N SER A 29 -13.68 -32.17 -31.04
CA SER A 29 -14.37 -31.55 -29.90
C SER A 29 -13.63 -30.25 -29.58
N LYS A 30 -14.28 -29.10 -29.80
CA LYS A 30 -13.76 -27.82 -29.33
C LYS A 30 -13.61 -27.95 -27.82
N SER A 31 -12.37 -28.01 -27.34
CA SER A 31 -12.08 -27.98 -25.92
C SER A 31 -12.70 -26.69 -25.39
N ILE A 32 -13.74 -26.81 -24.57
CA ILE A 32 -14.23 -25.68 -23.80
C ILE A 32 -13.07 -25.35 -22.87
N GLU A 33 -12.33 -24.28 -23.17
CA GLU A 33 -11.34 -23.74 -22.26
C GLU A 33 -12.06 -23.46 -20.95
N SER A 34 -11.72 -24.21 -19.90
CA SER A 34 -12.16 -23.91 -18.55
C SER A 34 -11.80 -22.45 -18.26
N PRO A 35 -12.71 -21.64 -17.68
CA PRO A 35 -12.38 -20.27 -17.32
C PRO A 35 -11.10 -20.28 -16.48
N PRO A 36 -10.17 -19.34 -16.70
CA PRO A 36 -8.87 -19.36 -16.03
C PRO A 36 -9.12 -19.45 -14.53
N ALA A 37 -8.55 -20.48 -13.90
CA ALA A 37 -8.67 -20.69 -12.46
C ALA A 37 -8.33 -19.36 -11.77
N THR A 38 -9.31 -18.76 -11.10
CA THR A 38 -9.08 -17.51 -10.39
C THR A 38 -8.06 -17.82 -9.32
N ILE A 39 -6.83 -17.36 -9.52
CA ILE A 39 -5.76 -17.51 -8.53
C ILE A 39 -6.14 -16.59 -7.37
N ILE A 40 -6.93 -17.11 -6.42
CA ILE A 40 -7.16 -16.46 -5.15
C ILE A 40 -5.86 -16.61 -4.37
N ILE A 41 -4.95 -15.64 -4.52
CA ILE A 41 -3.76 -15.60 -3.68
C ILE A 41 -4.20 -15.27 -2.26
N LYS A 42 -4.41 -16.30 -1.43
CA LYS A 42 -4.58 -16.16 0.02
C LYS A 42 -3.21 -15.91 0.66
N MET A 43 -2.55 -14.81 0.33
CA MET A 43 -1.31 -14.42 1.03
C MET A 43 -1.67 -13.64 2.30
N PRO A 44 -1.14 -14.04 3.48
CA PRO A 44 -1.44 -13.33 4.71
C PRO A 44 -0.83 -11.92 4.68
N LEU A 45 -1.46 -10.95 5.34
CA LEU A 45 -1.09 -9.52 5.28
C LEU A 45 0.37 -9.24 5.65
N TRP A 46 0.93 -10.02 6.57
CA TRP A 46 2.32 -9.87 6.99
C TRP A 46 3.32 -10.35 5.92
N GLU A 47 2.93 -11.28 5.04
CA GLU A 47 3.73 -11.74 3.90
C GLU A 47 3.73 -10.68 2.79
N LEU A 48 2.57 -10.05 2.54
CA LEU A 48 2.43 -8.89 1.66
C LEU A 48 3.32 -7.73 2.14
N ALA A 49 3.25 -7.41 3.43
CA ALA A 49 4.07 -6.37 4.03
C ALA A 49 5.58 -6.68 3.95
N ARG A 50 5.98 -7.95 4.08
CA ARG A 50 7.38 -8.39 3.93
C ARG A 50 7.86 -8.23 2.49
N GLN A 51 7.03 -8.59 1.51
CA GLN A 51 7.37 -8.49 0.09
C GLN A 51 7.41 -7.03 -0.42
N ALA A 52 6.63 -6.14 0.18
CA ALA A 52 6.47 -4.77 -0.27
C ALA A 52 7.59 -3.79 0.15
N GLY A 53 8.71 -4.30 0.68
CA GLY A 53 9.93 -3.53 0.93
C GLY A 53 10.09 -3.01 2.36
N PRO A 54 11.10 -2.15 2.62
CA PRO A 54 11.48 -1.75 3.97
C PRO A 54 10.50 -0.74 4.62
N PHE A 55 9.51 -0.25 3.89
CA PHE A 55 8.67 0.89 4.31
C PHE A 55 7.91 0.63 5.60
N VAL A 56 7.34 -0.56 5.80
CA VAL A 56 6.61 -0.89 7.03
C VAL A 56 7.53 -0.84 8.27
N ARG A 57 8.78 -1.32 8.13
CA ARG A 57 9.76 -1.27 9.23
C ARG A 57 10.16 0.16 9.55
N ILE A 58 10.39 0.97 8.51
CA ILE A 58 10.73 2.39 8.66
C ILE A 58 9.55 3.17 9.28
N ALA A 59 8.32 2.88 8.86
CA ALA A 59 7.11 3.44 9.47
C ALA A 59 6.98 3.03 10.94
N GLY A 60 7.27 1.78 11.30
CA GLY A 60 7.29 1.34 12.70
C GLY A 60 8.29 2.12 13.55
N LEU A 61 9.52 2.30 13.06
CA LEU A 61 10.55 3.10 13.74
C LEU A 61 10.15 4.58 13.85
N SER A 62 9.61 5.14 12.77
CA SER A 62 9.13 6.52 12.74
C SER A 62 7.97 6.74 13.71
N GLY A 63 7.05 5.78 13.81
CA GLY A 63 5.91 5.83 14.72
C GLY A 63 6.35 5.77 16.17
N ALA A 64 7.30 4.89 16.50
CA ALA A 64 7.91 4.86 17.83
C ALA A 64 8.57 6.21 18.17
N ALA A 65 9.31 6.80 17.24
CA ALA A 65 9.90 8.12 17.44
C ALA A 65 8.84 9.21 17.66
N ALA A 66 7.76 9.20 16.87
CA ALA A 66 6.65 10.15 17.01
C ALA A 66 5.94 10.00 18.37
N VAL A 67 5.73 8.77 18.87
CA VAL A 67 5.18 8.54 20.23
C VAL A 67 6.08 9.15 21.29
N VAL A 68 7.39 8.89 21.23
CA VAL A 68 8.36 9.43 22.19
C VAL A 68 8.38 10.96 22.16
N LEU A 69 8.44 11.56 20.96
CA LEU A 69 8.41 13.01 20.78
C LEU A 69 7.09 13.61 21.27
N GLY A 70 5.95 12.99 20.95
CA GLY A 70 4.64 13.42 21.44
C GLY A 70 4.52 13.38 22.97
N ALA A 71 5.01 12.30 23.60
CA ALA A 71 5.04 12.19 25.06
C ALA A 71 5.93 13.28 25.69
N MET A 72 7.11 13.55 25.10
CA MET A 72 7.99 14.64 25.53
C MET A 72 7.31 16.01 25.37
N GLY A 73 6.59 16.24 24.27
CA GLY A 73 5.86 17.49 24.04
C GLY A 73 4.76 17.74 25.08
N ALA A 74 4.04 16.69 25.46
CA ALA A 74 2.94 16.78 26.44
C ALA A 74 3.43 17.06 27.87
N HIS A 75 4.57 16.47 28.27
CA HIS A 75 5.11 16.62 29.63
C HIS A 75 6.06 17.80 29.78
N ARG A 76 6.55 18.37 28.68
CA ARG A 76 7.38 19.56 28.74
C ARG A 76 6.56 20.77 29.13
N THR A 77 6.94 21.38 30.26
CA THR A 77 6.43 22.68 30.67
C THR A 77 7.14 23.76 29.86
N PHE A 78 6.50 24.22 28.78
CA PHE A 78 6.89 25.46 28.12
C PHE A 78 6.39 26.62 29.00
N SER A 79 7.32 27.31 29.67
CA SER A 79 7.01 28.48 30.52
C SER A 79 6.29 29.58 29.71
N GLU A 80 5.30 30.24 30.34
CA GLU A 80 4.36 31.21 29.75
C GLU A 80 5.01 32.54 29.31
N THR A 81 5.88 32.49 28.31
CA THR A 81 6.22 33.67 27.51
C THR A 81 5.66 33.51 26.12
N GLU A 82 5.18 34.60 25.49
CA GLU A 82 4.53 34.54 24.16
C GLU A 82 5.40 33.80 23.12
N THR A 83 6.71 34.07 23.12
CA THR A 83 7.67 33.38 22.25
C THR A 83 7.73 31.87 22.46
N LYS A 84 7.49 31.37 23.68
CA LYS A 84 7.54 29.94 24.00
C LYS A 84 6.21 29.23 23.69
N GLU A 85 5.08 29.94 23.71
CA GLU A 85 3.81 29.40 23.26
C GLU A 85 3.85 29.08 21.75
N ASP A 86 4.49 29.93 20.95
CA ASP A 86 4.71 29.68 19.52
C ASP A 86 5.59 28.44 19.28
N LEU A 87 6.65 28.26 20.06
CA LEU A 87 7.52 27.07 19.96
C LEU A 87 6.76 25.79 20.31
N LYS A 88 5.87 25.83 21.30
CA LYS A 88 4.98 24.72 21.65
C LYS A 88 4.04 24.37 20.48
N LYS A 89 3.40 25.36 19.86
CA LYS A 89 2.53 25.16 18.69
C LYS A 89 3.29 24.55 17.50
N ILE A 90 4.52 25.00 17.26
CA ILE A 90 5.39 24.44 16.22
C ILE A 90 5.73 22.98 16.53
N PHE A 91 6.06 22.65 17.78
CA PHE A 91 6.32 21.28 18.22
C PHE A 91 5.11 20.36 17.99
N GLU A 92 3.93 20.78 18.45
CA GLU A 92 2.69 20.01 18.30
C GLU A 92 2.33 19.80 16.82
N THR A 93 2.51 20.83 15.99
CA THR A 93 2.31 20.72 14.54
C THR A 93 3.28 19.73 13.91
N ALA A 94 4.57 19.80 14.26
CA ALA A 94 5.58 18.86 13.78
C ALA A 94 5.22 17.41 14.15
N ASN A 95 4.80 17.19 15.40
CA ASN A 95 4.42 15.86 15.87
C ASN A 95 3.18 15.32 15.17
N ARG A 96 2.17 16.16 14.94
CA ARG A 96 0.97 15.78 14.19
C ARG A 96 1.32 15.37 12.75
N PHE A 97 2.14 16.14 12.05
CA PHE A 97 2.59 15.80 10.70
C PHE A 97 3.47 14.54 10.68
N HIS A 98 4.36 14.37 11.66
CA HIS A 98 5.21 13.19 11.81
C HIS A 98 4.36 11.92 11.94
N PHE A 99 3.33 11.93 12.80
CA PHE A 99 2.40 10.80 12.94
C PHE A 99 1.60 10.54 11.66
N LEU A 100 0.97 11.57 11.08
CA LEU A 100 0.11 11.41 9.91
C LEU A 100 0.88 10.83 8.72
N HIS A 101 2.10 11.31 8.46
CA HIS A 101 2.91 10.80 7.37
C HIS A 101 3.58 9.46 7.68
N THR A 102 3.78 9.13 8.96
CA THR A 102 4.18 7.76 9.33
C THR A 102 3.09 6.75 8.99
N LEU A 103 1.82 7.08 9.29
CA LEU A 103 0.69 6.22 8.93
C LEU A 103 0.56 6.12 7.40
N ALA A 104 0.74 7.22 6.67
CA ALA A 104 0.80 7.18 5.21
C ALA A 104 1.94 6.28 4.70
N LEU A 105 3.15 6.39 5.28
CA LEU A 105 4.31 5.56 4.94
C LEU A 105 4.05 4.07 5.15
N MET A 106 3.25 3.70 6.15
CA MET A 106 2.85 2.31 6.38
C MET A 106 2.00 1.75 5.23
N THR A 107 1.26 2.60 4.51
CA THR A 107 0.42 2.21 3.36
C THR A 107 1.15 2.27 2.02
N VAL A 108 2.35 2.87 1.94
CA VAL A 108 3.17 2.96 0.72
C VAL A 108 3.36 1.63 -0.02
N PRO A 109 3.60 0.48 0.66
CA PRO A 109 3.54 -0.86 0.08
C PRO A 109 2.42 -1.15 -0.91
N LEU A 110 1.26 -0.51 -0.75
CA LEU A 110 0.07 -0.73 -1.55
C LEU A 110 0.06 0.08 -2.87
N CYS A 111 1.01 1.00 -3.05
CA CYS A 111 1.10 1.86 -4.23
C CYS A 111 1.76 1.12 -5.40
N ARG A 112 1.48 1.54 -6.64
CA ARG A 112 2.15 0.97 -7.83
C ARG A 112 3.66 1.25 -7.82
N ARG A 113 4.06 2.42 -7.30
CA ARG A 113 5.46 2.86 -7.22
C ARG A 113 5.89 3.20 -5.78
N PRO A 114 6.04 2.18 -4.92
CA PRO A 114 6.26 2.39 -3.48
C PRO A 114 7.58 3.11 -3.17
N TYR A 115 8.64 2.87 -3.95
CA TYR A 115 9.94 3.53 -3.75
C TYR A 115 9.91 5.05 -4.01
N ILE A 116 9.06 5.52 -4.92
CA ILE A 116 8.93 6.94 -5.21
C ILE A 116 8.17 7.61 -4.07
N ALA A 117 6.99 7.11 -3.72
CA ALA A 117 6.19 7.65 -2.62
C ALA A 117 6.93 7.58 -1.28
N GLY A 118 7.54 6.42 -0.98
CA GLY A 118 8.28 6.20 0.26
C GLY A 118 9.50 7.10 0.41
N SER A 119 10.28 7.33 -0.65
CA SER A 119 11.44 8.23 -0.58
C SER A 119 11.01 9.68 -0.29
N PHE A 120 9.97 10.18 -0.95
CA PHE A 120 9.41 11.50 -0.68
C PHE A 120 8.87 11.65 0.75
N PHE A 121 8.16 10.65 1.27
CA PHE A 121 7.69 10.70 2.66
C PHE A 121 8.84 10.69 3.67
N ILE A 122 9.83 9.82 3.51
CA ILE A 122 10.98 9.73 4.43
C ILE A 122 11.77 11.03 4.43
N THR A 123 12.15 11.53 3.24
CA THR A 123 12.90 12.78 3.11
C THR A 123 12.07 13.98 3.59
N GLY A 124 10.79 14.04 3.23
CA GLY A 124 9.88 15.11 3.63
C GLY A 124 9.66 15.17 5.14
N MET A 125 9.45 14.03 5.81
CA MET A 125 9.34 13.96 7.27
C MET A 125 10.62 14.41 7.96
N GLY A 126 11.78 13.94 7.51
CA GLY A 126 13.08 14.33 8.07
C GLY A 126 13.32 15.84 7.98
N LEU A 127 13.09 16.42 6.79
CA LEU A 127 13.30 17.85 6.55
C LEU A 127 12.24 18.73 7.20
N PHE A 128 10.96 18.36 7.15
CA PHE A 128 9.88 19.16 7.72
C PHE A 128 9.79 18.97 9.23
N CYS A 129 9.52 17.75 9.70
CA CYS A 129 9.29 17.48 11.11
C CYS A 129 10.57 17.66 11.92
N GLY A 130 11.71 17.14 11.41
CA GLY A 130 13.00 17.24 12.09
C GLY A 130 13.44 18.69 12.33
N THR A 131 13.28 19.56 11.34
CA THR A 131 13.66 20.98 11.49
C THR A 131 12.71 21.75 12.40
N CYS A 132 11.40 21.45 12.36
CA CYS A 132 10.44 22.04 13.28
C CYS A 132 10.68 21.59 14.73
N TYR A 133 10.99 20.31 14.96
CA TYR A 133 11.41 19.84 16.28
C TYR A 133 12.66 20.56 16.76
N TYR A 134 13.71 20.60 15.93
CA TYR A 134 14.95 21.31 16.26
C TYR A 134 14.67 22.76 16.66
N HIS A 135 13.89 23.48 15.85
CA HIS A 135 13.52 24.87 16.15
C HIS A 135 12.74 25.00 17.46
N ALA A 136 11.81 24.07 17.74
CA ALA A 136 11.07 24.05 18.99
C ALA A 136 11.94 23.75 20.23
N PHE A 137 13.02 22.97 20.07
CA PHE A 137 13.96 22.67 21.15
C PHE A 137 14.97 23.79 21.41
N THR A 138 15.53 24.38 20.35
CA THR A 138 16.63 25.35 20.46
C THR A 138 16.18 26.81 20.40
N GLY A 139 14.98 27.08 19.88
CA GLY A 139 14.51 28.43 19.53
C GLY A 139 15.21 29.03 18.31
N GLU A 140 16.16 28.32 17.69
CA GLU A 140 17.01 28.86 16.63
C GLU A 140 16.37 28.67 15.25
N ARG A 141 16.36 29.74 14.43
CA ARG A 141 15.68 29.77 13.13
C ARG A 141 16.55 29.36 11.93
N ALA A 142 17.79 28.92 12.17
CA ALA A 142 18.78 28.66 11.12
C ALA A 142 18.28 27.66 10.06
N LEU A 143 17.60 26.59 10.49
CA LEU A 143 17.14 25.52 9.60
C LEU A 143 15.75 25.77 8.98
N ARG A 144 15.12 26.92 9.22
CA ARG A 144 13.73 27.19 8.79
C ARG A 144 13.55 27.21 7.27
N ARG A 145 14.63 27.38 6.49
CA ARG A 145 14.60 27.32 5.02
C ARG A 145 14.38 25.90 4.49
N LEU A 146 14.71 24.87 5.28
CA LEU A 146 14.54 23.47 4.89
C LEU A 146 13.09 22.99 5.06
N THR A 147 12.35 23.60 5.99
CA THR A 147 10.94 23.28 6.26
C THR A 147 10.05 23.32 5.01
N PRO A 148 10.04 24.39 4.17
CA PRO A 148 9.21 24.40 2.95
C PRO A 148 9.64 23.33 1.93
N ILE A 149 10.92 23.00 1.83
CA ILE A 149 11.42 21.92 0.96
C ILE A 149 10.86 20.57 1.44
N GLY A 150 10.91 20.33 2.76
CA GLY A 150 10.31 19.15 3.36
C GLY A 150 8.80 19.06 3.12
N GLY A 151 8.08 20.18 3.26
CA GLY A 151 6.65 20.25 2.95
C GLY A 151 6.34 19.89 1.50
N SER A 152 7.12 20.42 0.54
CA SER A 152 7.00 20.06 -0.87
C SER A 152 7.25 18.56 -1.12
N CYS A 153 8.25 17.97 -0.47
CA CYS A 153 8.48 16.52 -0.54
C CYS A 153 7.28 15.72 0.00
N LEU A 154 6.66 16.15 1.10
CA LEU A 154 5.46 15.49 1.64
C LEU A 154 4.30 15.54 0.64
N ILE A 155 4.07 16.68 0.00
CA ILE A 155 3.05 16.82 -1.06
C ILE A 155 3.35 15.87 -2.23
N LEU A 156 4.59 15.84 -2.71
CA LEU A 156 5.01 14.93 -3.78
C LEU A 156 4.87 13.46 -3.38
N GLY A 157 5.08 13.12 -2.11
CA GLY A 157 4.86 11.77 -1.58
C GLY A 157 3.41 11.31 -1.73
N TRP A 158 2.45 12.16 -1.34
CA TRP A 158 1.02 11.88 -1.55
C TRP A 158 0.66 11.78 -3.03
N LEU A 159 1.16 12.69 -3.87
CA LEU A 159 0.91 12.65 -5.31
C LEU A 159 1.50 11.38 -5.96
N ALA A 160 2.67 10.93 -5.49
CA ALA A 160 3.30 9.71 -5.97
C ALA A 160 2.51 8.44 -5.63
N MET A 161 1.65 8.46 -4.60
CA MET A 161 0.75 7.33 -4.30
C MET A 161 -0.37 7.16 -5.34
N VAL A 162 -0.66 8.21 -6.13
CA VAL A 162 -1.69 8.17 -7.20
C VAL A 162 -1.19 7.40 -8.43
N LEU A 163 0.13 7.29 -8.61
CA LEU A 163 0.76 6.58 -9.72
C LEU A 163 0.63 5.06 -9.57
#